data_AF-A0A957CQZ6-F1
#
_entry.id   AF-A0A957CQZ6-F1
#
_cell.length_a   1.000
_cell.length_b   1.000
_cell.length_c   1.000
_cell.angle_alpha   90.00
_cell.angle_beta   90.00
_cell.angle_gamma   90.00
#
_symmetry.space_group_name_H-M   'P 1'
#
loop_
_entity.id
_entity.type
_entity.pdbx_description
1 polymer ?
#
loop_
_entity_poly.entity_id
_entity_poly.type
_entity_poly.pdbx_seq_one_letter_code
_entity_poly.pdbx_strand_id
1 'polypeptide(L)'
;MKAKRLNELSVSELEELLYHKKYKVRRQRLQRLQNDGRVVDIEGVSPPSPTPPTLNRPFAVPTGAMREAMLAIEDDGGETAVSPTPKTGWGRRLANRALLLVEIVAVVGLAYVLISLWRTQSELNQELAQAQRAEVQSLDLPTPTARPVIDVAILPTGHRFIEGALPVPEESGDIPQHLLPIINAYQSPPIPPPGPQQARRIQIPAIGVDSTIVEGVYDWEQLKKGVGHQIDSAQPGKIGNMVLAAHNDIYGEIFRHLDQLSPGDEIIVSTERQSFTYVVNNIDVVDPVAGVYVMAPTDHASTTLISCYPYRINTERIVVFADLVTDG
;
A
#
# COMPACT_ATOMS: atom_id res chain seq x y z
N MET A 1 -48.20 6.60 26.15
CA MET A 1 -48.26 5.12 26.06
C MET A 1 -46.97 4.57 26.67
N LYS A 2 -47.05 3.69 27.67
CA LYS A 2 -45.87 3.07 28.31
C LYS A 2 -45.14 2.20 27.28
N ALA A 3 -43.84 2.41 27.08
CA ALA A 3 -43.03 1.55 26.24
C ALA A 3 -42.90 0.17 26.92
N LYS A 4 -43.45 -0.89 26.30
CA LYS A 4 -43.19 -2.28 26.71
C LYS A 4 -41.69 -2.57 26.54
N ARG A 5 -41.08 -3.29 27.48
CA ARG A 5 -39.68 -3.73 27.34
C ARG A 5 -39.61 -4.84 26.29
N LEU A 6 -38.48 -4.97 25.59
CA LEU A 6 -38.27 -5.93 24.48
C LEU A 6 -38.62 -7.40 24.81
N ASN A 7 -38.67 -7.76 26.08
CA ASN A 7 -38.94 -9.11 26.57
C ASN A 7 -40.44 -9.41 26.77
N GLU A 8 -41.32 -8.42 26.56
CA GLU A 8 -42.78 -8.52 26.75
C GLU A 8 -43.58 -8.46 25.42
N LEU A 9 -42.89 -8.42 24.28
CA LEU A 9 -43.52 -8.33 22.96
C LEU A 9 -43.76 -9.72 22.37
N SER A 10 -44.92 -9.91 21.74
CA SER A 10 -45.20 -11.12 20.98
C SER A 10 -44.28 -11.23 19.75
N VAL A 11 -44.08 -12.44 19.23
CA VAL A 11 -43.24 -12.67 18.03
C VAL A 11 -43.72 -11.81 16.85
N SER A 12 -45.05 -11.65 16.68
CA SER A 12 -45.63 -10.80 15.64
C SER A 12 -45.35 -9.30 15.85
N GLU A 13 -45.45 -8.80 17.08
CA GLU A 13 -45.11 -7.41 17.41
C GLU A 13 -43.61 -7.12 17.18
N LEU A 14 -42.75 -8.11 17.43
CA LEU A 14 -41.30 -7.99 17.26
C LEU A 14 -40.90 -8.02 15.78
N GLU A 15 -41.56 -8.85 14.97
CA GLU A 15 -41.42 -8.86 13.51
C GLU A 15 -41.89 -7.55 12.87
N GLU A 16 -43.02 -7.01 13.33
CA GLU A 16 -43.55 -5.72 12.87
C GLU A 16 -42.57 -4.56 13.18
N LEU A 17 -42.00 -4.55 14.39
CA LEU A 17 -40.97 -3.58 14.76
C LEU A 17 -39.69 -3.72 13.92
N LEU A 18 -39.24 -4.95 13.67
CA LEU A 18 -38.08 -5.20 12.80
C LEU A 18 -38.35 -4.74 11.37
N TYR A 19 -39.56 -4.96 10.86
CA TYR A 19 -40.00 -4.49 9.55
C TYR A 19 -39.97 -2.96 9.47
N HIS A 20 -40.61 -2.27 10.41
CA HIS A 20 -40.60 -0.80 10.46
C HIS A 20 -39.19 -0.22 10.58
N LYS A 21 -38.31 -0.86 11.37
CA LYS A 21 -36.91 -0.46 11.49
C LYS A 21 -36.16 -0.61 10.16
N LYS A 22 -36.27 -1.76 9.50
CA LYS A 22 -35.63 -2.02 8.19
C LYS A 22 -36.16 -1.06 7.11
N TYR A 23 -37.47 -0.80 7.11
CA TYR A 23 -38.11 0.12 6.18
C TYR A 23 -37.58 1.56 6.34
N LYS A 24 -37.49 2.04 7.59
CA LYS A 24 -36.96 3.38 7.90
C LYS A 24 -35.51 3.54 7.44
N VAL A 25 -34.66 2.54 7.70
CA VAL A 25 -33.25 2.53 7.27
C VAL A 25 -33.14 2.55 5.73
N ARG A 26 -33.96 1.75 5.04
CA ARG A 26 -33.99 1.71 3.57
C ARG A 26 -34.40 3.07 2.99
N ARG A 27 -35.43 3.72 3.53
CA ARG A 27 -35.87 5.07 3.12
C ARG A 27 -34.77 6.12 3.31
N GLN A 28 -34.10 6.12 4.46
CA GLN A 28 -32.98 7.03 4.74
C GLN A 28 -31.78 6.82 3.79
N ARG A 29 -31.54 5.57 3.36
CA ARG A 29 -30.49 5.26 2.39
C ARG A 29 -30.86 5.78 0.99
N LEU A 30 -32.10 5.57 0.56
CA LEU A 30 -32.59 6.08 -0.74
C LEU A 30 -32.54 7.61 -0.80
N GLN A 31 -32.93 8.29 0.27
CA GLN A 31 -32.90 9.76 0.33
C GLN A 31 -31.48 10.33 0.28
N ARG A 32 -30.51 9.66 0.91
CA ARG A 32 -29.08 10.00 0.76
C ARG A 32 -28.61 9.84 -0.68
N LEU A 33 -28.96 8.73 -1.33
CA LEU A 33 -28.56 8.47 -2.71
C LEU A 33 -29.22 9.42 -3.71
N GLN A 34 -30.44 9.89 -3.45
CA GLN A 34 -31.10 10.95 -4.22
C GLN A 34 -30.39 12.31 -4.05
N ASN A 35 -30.05 12.70 -2.82
CA ASN A 35 -29.30 13.93 -2.55
C ASN A 35 -27.91 13.94 -3.22
N ASP A 36 -27.26 12.77 -3.29
CA ASP A 36 -25.95 12.60 -3.93
C ASP A 36 -26.03 12.48 -5.47
N GLY A 37 -27.23 12.62 -6.07
CA GLY A 37 -27.44 12.53 -7.52
C GLY A 37 -27.27 11.12 -8.11
N ARG A 38 -27.26 10.08 -7.28
CA ARG A 38 -26.99 8.68 -7.67
C ARG A 38 -28.25 7.84 -7.93
N VAL A 39 -29.44 8.44 -7.85
CA VAL A 39 -30.73 7.79 -8.12
C VAL A 39 -31.50 8.65 -9.12
N VAL A 40 -31.84 8.05 -10.27
CA VAL A 40 -32.68 8.64 -11.31
C VAL A 40 -34.05 7.96 -11.22
N ASP A 41 -35.10 8.74 -11.00
CA ASP A 41 -36.47 8.21 -11.10
C ASP A 41 -36.78 7.94 -12.57
N ILE A 42 -36.95 6.67 -12.91
CA ILE A 42 -37.29 6.24 -14.28
C ILE A 42 -38.79 6.42 -14.46
N GLU A 43 -39.17 7.33 -15.36
CA GLU A 43 -40.56 7.61 -15.71
C GLU A 43 -41.23 6.33 -16.24
N GLY A 44 -42.31 5.89 -15.57
CA GLY A 44 -43.07 4.68 -15.93
C GLY A 44 -42.83 3.44 -15.06
N VAL A 45 -41.92 3.48 -14.07
CA VAL A 45 -41.75 2.38 -13.10
C VAL A 45 -42.36 2.77 -11.75
N SER A 46 -43.56 2.26 -11.46
CA SER A 46 -44.21 2.47 -10.16
C SER A 46 -43.36 1.87 -9.02
N PRO A 47 -43.15 2.60 -7.91
CA PRO A 47 -42.44 2.05 -6.76
C PRO A 47 -43.18 0.83 -6.18
N PRO A 48 -42.47 -0.16 -5.61
CA PRO A 48 -43.11 -1.34 -5.03
C PRO A 48 -44.03 -0.93 -3.87
N SER A 49 -45.19 -1.59 -3.77
CA SER A 49 -46.21 -1.32 -2.75
C SER A 49 -45.63 -1.28 -1.33
N PRO A 50 -46.07 -0.33 -0.47
CA PRO A 50 -45.59 -0.20 0.91
C PRO A 50 -46.07 -1.33 1.82
N THR A 51 -47.09 -2.08 1.39
CA THR A 51 -47.60 -3.26 2.08
C THR A 51 -46.76 -4.47 1.70
N PRO A 52 -46.23 -5.24 2.68
CA PRO A 52 -45.55 -6.47 2.39
C PRO A 52 -46.51 -7.42 1.65
N PRO A 53 -46.07 -8.14 0.61
CA PRO A 53 -46.88 -9.18 0.02
C PRO A 53 -47.24 -10.20 1.11
N THR A 54 -48.48 -10.66 1.13
CA THR A 54 -48.90 -11.75 2.00
C THR A 54 -48.07 -12.97 1.64
N LEU A 55 -47.09 -13.31 2.48
CA LEU A 55 -46.32 -14.54 2.33
C LEU A 55 -47.28 -15.69 2.63
N ASN A 56 -47.85 -16.30 1.60
CA ASN A 56 -48.59 -17.55 1.72
C ASN A 56 -47.55 -18.66 1.93
N ARG A 57 -46.94 -18.69 3.12
CA ARG A 57 -46.06 -19.78 3.53
C ARG A 57 -46.98 -20.98 3.77
N PRO A 58 -46.81 -22.11 3.06
CA PRO A 58 -47.40 -23.33 3.55
C PRO A 58 -46.91 -23.51 4.99
N PHE A 59 -47.84 -23.78 5.92
CA PHE A 59 -47.45 -24.14 7.27
C PHE A 59 -46.41 -25.25 7.15
N ALA A 60 -45.19 -24.98 7.63
CA ALA A 60 -44.16 -25.99 7.66
C ALA A 60 -44.71 -27.11 8.54
N VAL A 61 -45.10 -28.24 7.93
CA VAL A 61 -45.50 -29.42 8.68
C VAL A 61 -44.27 -29.79 9.51
N PRO A 62 -44.34 -29.71 10.85
CA PRO A 62 -43.19 -30.02 11.67
C PRO A 62 -42.79 -31.47 11.37
N THR A 63 -41.51 -31.69 11.07
CA THR A 63 -40.95 -33.04 10.88
C THR A 63 -39.91 -33.31 11.96
N GLY A 64 -39.83 -34.57 12.39
CA GLY A 64 -38.96 -34.97 13.50
C GLY A 64 -39.45 -34.51 14.87
N ALA A 65 -38.52 -34.14 15.75
CA ALA A 65 -38.75 -33.87 17.18
C ALA A 65 -39.79 -32.76 17.47
N MET A 66 -40.00 -31.82 16.54
CA MET A 66 -41.05 -30.80 16.66
C MET A 66 -42.47 -31.38 16.51
N ARG A 67 -42.65 -32.46 15.71
CA ARG A 67 -43.96 -33.12 15.58
C ARG A 67 -44.33 -33.91 16.83
N GLU A 68 -43.34 -34.54 17.47
CA GLU A 68 -43.51 -35.23 18.76
C GLU A 68 -43.89 -34.26 19.88
N ALA A 69 -43.24 -33.10 19.95
CA ALA A 69 -43.55 -32.09 20.95
C ALA A 69 -44.93 -31.46 20.74
N MET A 70 -45.38 -31.32 19.48
CA MET A 70 -46.69 -30.75 19.17
C MET A 70 -47.84 -31.76 19.38
N LEU A 71 -47.62 -33.03 19.01
CA LEU A 71 -48.55 -34.12 19.36
C LEU A 71 -48.72 -34.28 20.88
N ALA A 72 -47.66 -34.03 21.67
CA ALA A 72 -47.73 -34.04 23.12
C ALA A 72 -48.49 -32.83 23.73
N ILE A 73 -48.70 -31.77 22.95
CA ILE A 73 -49.46 -30.57 23.38
C ILE A 73 -50.92 -30.67 22.91
N GLU A 74 -51.19 -31.33 21.78
CA GLU A 74 -52.54 -31.49 21.22
C GLU A 74 -53.35 -32.59 21.92
N ASP A 75 -52.67 -33.53 22.60
CA ASP A 75 -53.28 -34.59 23.42
C ASP A 75 -53.72 -34.10 24.82
N ASP A 76 -53.34 -32.87 25.21
CA ASP A 76 -53.58 -32.32 26.55
C ASP A 76 -54.77 -31.34 26.60
N GLY A 77 -55.80 -31.62 25.78
CA GLY A 77 -57.07 -30.90 25.75
C GLY A 77 -58.08 -31.27 26.86
N GLY A 78 -57.64 -31.96 27.91
CA GLY A 78 -58.53 -32.43 28.98
C GLY A 78 -57.82 -32.66 30.30
N GLU A 79 -57.99 -31.72 31.23
CA GLU A 79 -57.85 -31.83 32.69
C GLU A 79 -56.86 -32.87 33.26
N THR A 80 -55.78 -32.36 33.88
CA THR A 80 -55.43 -32.49 35.31
C THR A 80 -53.94 -32.73 35.58
N ALA A 81 -53.53 -32.16 36.72
CA ALA A 81 -52.44 -32.59 37.59
C ALA A 81 -51.01 -32.09 37.32
N VAL A 82 -50.40 -31.71 38.43
CA VAL A 82 -49.09 -31.09 38.58
C VAL A 82 -47.97 -32.15 38.54
N SER A 83 -46.89 -31.82 37.79
CA SER A 83 -45.48 -32.29 37.86
C SER A 83 -45.08 -33.63 37.22
N PRO A 84 -43.80 -33.85 36.78
CA PRO A 84 -42.57 -33.11 37.14
C PRO A 84 -41.67 -32.65 35.97
N THR A 85 -40.80 -31.67 36.27
CA THR A 85 -39.67 -31.24 35.43
C THR A 85 -38.77 -32.41 35.00
N PRO A 86 -38.25 -32.44 33.74
CA PRO A 86 -37.35 -33.51 33.32
C PRO A 86 -36.03 -33.41 34.09
N LYS A 87 -35.77 -34.43 34.92
CA LYS A 87 -34.48 -34.60 35.61
C LYS A 87 -33.39 -34.71 34.54
N THR A 88 -32.50 -33.71 34.44
CA THR A 88 -31.28 -33.81 33.64
C THR A 88 -30.43 -34.96 34.19
N GLY A 89 -30.45 -36.11 33.52
CA GLY A 89 -29.64 -37.25 33.88
C GLY A 89 -28.16 -36.91 33.83
N TRP A 90 -27.41 -37.34 34.85
CA TRP A 90 -25.96 -37.19 34.99
C TRP A 90 -25.21 -37.49 33.67
N GLY A 91 -25.66 -38.48 32.89
CA GLY A 91 -25.09 -38.83 31.60
C GLY A 91 -24.98 -37.68 30.58
N ARG A 92 -25.96 -36.76 30.49
CA ARG A 92 -25.88 -35.60 29.58
C ARG A 92 -24.90 -34.52 30.07
N ARG A 93 -24.76 -34.37 31.40
CA ARG A 93 -23.75 -33.46 31.99
C ARG A 93 -22.33 -33.99 31.78
N LEU A 94 -22.16 -35.32 31.84
CA LEU A 94 -20.90 -35.96 31.54
C LEU A 94 -20.55 -35.84 30.05
N ALA A 95 -21.51 -36.08 29.16
CA ALA A 95 -21.33 -35.94 27.72
C ALA A 95 -20.96 -34.51 27.30
N ASN A 96 -21.63 -33.49 27.87
CA ASN A 96 -21.27 -32.08 27.60
C ASN A 96 -19.89 -31.72 28.14
N ARG A 97 -19.48 -32.29 29.28
CA ARG A 97 -18.12 -32.11 29.81
C ARG A 97 -17.07 -32.82 28.96
N ALA A 98 -17.37 -33.99 28.42
CA ALA A 98 -16.49 -34.69 27.50
C ALA A 98 -16.31 -33.91 26.19
N LEU A 99 -17.38 -33.33 25.65
CA LEU A 99 -17.34 -32.54 24.42
C LEU A 99 -16.52 -31.24 24.62
N LEU A 100 -16.67 -30.59 25.77
CA LEU A 100 -15.85 -29.43 26.15
C LEU A 100 -14.36 -29.80 26.30
N LEU A 101 -14.05 -30.97 26.85
CA LEU A 101 -12.66 -31.46 26.92
C LEU A 101 -12.06 -31.68 25.53
N VAL A 102 -12.83 -32.23 24.59
CA VAL A 102 -12.37 -32.41 23.19
C VAL A 102 -12.08 -31.06 22.54
N GLU A 103 -12.94 -30.06 22.76
CA GLU A 103 -12.73 -28.70 22.23
C GLU A 103 -11.48 -28.04 22.83
N ILE A 104 -11.27 -28.15 24.15
CA ILE A 104 -10.05 -27.64 24.79
C ILE A 104 -8.80 -28.32 24.21
N VAL A 105 -8.82 -29.64 24.05
CA VAL A 105 -7.68 -30.37 23.46
C VAL A 105 -7.42 -29.92 22.03
N ALA A 106 -8.46 -29.67 21.22
CA ALA A 106 -8.31 -29.18 19.87
C ALA A 106 -7.69 -27.76 19.82
N VAL A 107 -8.14 -26.85 20.68
CA VAL A 107 -7.60 -25.48 20.76
C VAL A 107 -6.16 -25.48 21.26
N VAL A 108 -5.84 -26.28 22.28
CA VAL A 108 -4.48 -26.42 22.80
C VAL A 108 -3.56 -27.03 21.74
N GLY A 109 -4.04 -28.03 20.99
CA GLY A 109 -3.30 -28.60 19.86
C GLY A 109 -3.03 -27.58 18.75
N LEU A 110 -4.03 -26.77 18.38
CA LEU A 110 -3.87 -25.70 17.39
C LEU A 110 -2.85 -24.64 17.87
N ALA A 111 -2.96 -24.21 19.12
CA ALA A 111 -2.03 -23.25 19.72
C ALA A 111 -0.60 -23.81 19.76
N TYR A 112 -0.44 -25.09 20.08
CA TYR A 112 0.86 -25.76 20.05
C TYR A 112 1.47 -25.77 18.64
N VAL A 113 0.67 -26.08 17.60
CA VAL A 113 1.14 -26.05 16.20
C VAL A 113 1.55 -24.63 15.78
N LEU A 114 0.77 -23.60 16.14
CA LEU A 114 1.10 -22.21 15.81
C LEU A 114 2.37 -21.74 16.51
N ILE A 115 2.54 -22.06 17.79
CA ILE A 115 3.76 -21.75 18.54
C ILE A 115 4.95 -22.52 17.97
N SER A 116 4.77 -23.79 17.61
CA SER A 116 5.81 -24.60 16.96
C SER A 116 6.22 -23.98 15.64
N LEU A 117 5.27 -23.59 14.79
CA LEU A 117 5.56 -22.97 13.50
C LEU A 117 6.27 -21.63 13.66
N TRP A 118 5.85 -20.82 14.63
CA TRP A 118 6.49 -19.54 14.92
C TRP A 118 7.92 -19.72 15.44
N ARG A 119 8.17 -20.71 16.31
CA ARG A 119 9.53 -21.08 16.75
C ARG A 119 10.40 -21.50 15.58
N THR A 120 9.93 -22.43 14.74
CA THR A 120 10.68 -22.90 13.57
C THR A 120 10.97 -21.78 12.58
N GLN A 121 10.01 -20.89 12.30
CA GLN A 121 10.25 -19.71 11.46
C GLN A 121 11.24 -18.74 12.08
N SER A 122 11.19 -18.54 13.41
CA SER A 122 12.13 -17.68 14.11
C SER A 122 13.56 -18.25 14.14
N GLU A 123 13.69 -19.58 14.27
CA GLU A 123 14.97 -20.29 14.23
C GLU A 123 15.57 -20.23 12.83
N LEU A 124 14.80 -20.52 11.78
CA LEU A 124 15.26 -20.42 10.39
C LEU A 124 15.68 -18.99 10.03
N ASN A 125 14.93 -17.97 10.44
CA ASN A 125 15.32 -16.57 10.22
C ASN A 125 16.63 -16.20 10.94
N GLN A 126 16.88 -16.78 12.12
CA GLN A 126 18.12 -16.55 12.85
C GLN A 126 19.30 -17.31 12.24
N GLU A 127 19.10 -18.56 11.81
CA GLU A 127 20.11 -19.35 11.10
C GLU A 127 20.47 -18.70 9.76
N LEU A 128 19.50 -18.18 9.02
CA LEU A 128 19.76 -17.45 7.77
C LEU A 128 20.54 -16.16 8.03
N ALA A 129 20.17 -15.40 9.08
CA ALA A 129 20.89 -14.19 9.48
C ALA A 129 22.32 -14.50 9.96
N GLN A 130 22.53 -15.64 10.62
CA GLN A 130 23.85 -16.10 11.05
C GLN A 130 24.68 -16.60 9.87
N ALA A 131 24.08 -17.36 8.93
CA ALA A 131 24.75 -17.83 7.72
C ALA A 131 25.18 -16.66 6.83
N GLN A 132 24.32 -15.66 6.64
CA GLN A 132 24.67 -14.43 5.93
C GLN A 132 25.82 -13.67 6.61
N ARG A 133 25.80 -13.55 7.94
CA ARG A 133 26.89 -12.89 8.69
C ARG A 133 28.20 -13.69 8.62
N ALA A 134 28.13 -15.02 8.69
CA ALA A 134 29.29 -15.90 8.59
C ALA A 134 29.88 -15.89 7.18
N GLU A 135 29.04 -15.84 6.14
CA GLU A 135 29.46 -15.70 4.75
C GLU A 135 30.17 -14.35 4.55
N VAL A 136 29.58 -13.24 5.04
CA VAL A 136 30.20 -11.90 5.04
C VAL A 136 31.52 -11.88 5.83
N GLN A 137 31.63 -12.63 6.93
CA GLN A 137 32.84 -12.70 7.75
C GLN A 137 33.91 -13.65 7.17
N SER A 138 33.50 -14.66 6.38
CA SER A 138 34.40 -15.60 5.70
C SER A 138 35.00 -15.04 4.41
N LEU A 139 34.40 -13.98 3.87
CA LEU A 139 34.99 -13.10 2.86
C LEU A 139 36.02 -12.16 3.53
N ASP A 140 36.99 -12.77 4.22
CA ASP A 140 38.09 -12.12 4.95
C ASP A 140 39.02 -11.41 3.94
N LEU A 141 38.50 -10.34 3.35
CA LEU A 141 39.24 -9.35 2.61
C LEU A 141 40.07 -8.61 3.66
N PRO A 142 41.39 -8.47 3.46
CA PRO A 142 42.24 -7.78 4.42
C PRO A 142 41.61 -6.44 4.74
N THR A 143 41.47 -6.16 6.04
CA THR A 143 40.91 -4.92 6.60
C THR A 143 41.20 -3.78 5.64
N PRO A 144 40.20 -3.18 4.98
CA PRO A 144 40.46 -2.01 4.18
C PRO A 144 41.06 -1.00 5.15
N THR A 145 42.39 -0.81 5.08
CA THR A 145 43.01 0.46 5.44
C THR A 145 42.04 1.50 4.91
N ALA A 146 41.56 2.41 5.76
CA ALA A 146 40.56 3.40 5.38
C ALA A 146 41.05 4.13 4.12
N ARG A 147 40.69 3.56 2.97
CA ARG A 147 40.72 4.24 1.70
C ARG A 147 39.55 5.19 1.87
N PRO A 148 39.71 6.48 1.54
CA PRO A 148 38.52 7.29 1.36
C PRO A 148 37.58 6.45 0.48
N VAL A 149 36.37 6.22 0.96
CA VAL A 149 35.30 5.75 0.09
C VAL A 149 35.21 6.87 -0.93
N ILE A 150 35.88 6.68 -2.06
CA ILE A 150 35.64 7.51 -3.24
C ILE A 150 34.27 7.03 -3.65
N ASP A 151 33.25 7.72 -3.15
CA ASP A 151 31.90 7.54 -3.59
C ASP A 151 31.92 7.95 -5.06
N VAL A 152 32.03 6.95 -5.94
CA VAL A 152 31.96 7.17 -7.38
C VAL A 152 30.48 7.40 -7.68
N ALA A 153 30.00 8.58 -7.24
CA ALA A 153 28.75 9.12 -7.70
C ALA A 153 28.99 9.49 -9.15
N ILE A 154 28.40 8.74 -10.08
CA ILE A 154 28.34 9.12 -11.49
C ILE A 154 26.91 9.60 -11.70
N LEU A 155 26.75 10.76 -12.33
CA LEU A 155 25.40 11.21 -12.71
C LEU A 155 24.78 10.13 -13.60
N PRO A 156 23.46 9.86 -13.50
CA PRO A 156 22.81 8.75 -14.19
C PRO A 156 23.31 8.61 -15.64
N THR A 157 23.67 7.38 -16.00
CA THR A 157 24.36 7.06 -17.25
C THR A 157 23.53 7.53 -18.46
N GLY A 158 24.24 8.09 -19.44
CA GLY A 158 23.62 8.59 -20.66
C GLY A 158 23.19 7.43 -21.56
N HIS A 159 22.55 7.76 -22.68
CA HIS A 159 22.28 6.79 -23.72
C HIS A 159 22.37 7.44 -25.08
N ARG A 160 22.72 6.60 -26.07
CA ARG A 160 22.74 7.04 -27.46
C ARG A 160 21.38 6.80 -28.09
N PHE A 161 20.83 7.86 -28.67
CA PHE A 161 19.70 7.71 -29.57
C PHE A 161 20.21 7.19 -30.92
N ILE A 162 19.87 5.94 -31.25
CA ILE A 162 20.09 5.36 -32.58
C ILE A 162 18.74 5.20 -33.25
N GLU A 163 18.51 5.90 -34.35
CA GLU A 163 17.25 5.88 -35.07
C GLU A 163 16.91 4.46 -35.53
N GLY A 164 15.78 3.91 -35.06
CA GLY A 164 15.32 2.56 -35.40
C GLY A 164 15.89 1.42 -34.53
N ALA A 165 16.67 1.69 -33.48
CA ALA A 165 17.17 0.69 -32.54
C ALA A 165 16.73 0.97 -31.10
N LEU A 166 16.83 -0.04 -30.23
CA LEU A 166 16.65 0.16 -28.79
C LEU A 166 17.76 1.09 -28.27
N PRO A 167 17.47 2.01 -27.32
CA PRO A 167 18.49 2.86 -26.74
C PRO A 167 19.56 1.99 -26.08
N VAL A 168 20.81 2.19 -26.48
CA VAL A 168 21.95 1.50 -25.89
C VAL A 168 22.50 2.42 -24.80
N PRO A 169 22.72 1.93 -23.57
CA PRO A 169 23.43 2.69 -22.55
C PRO A 169 24.74 3.20 -23.16
N GLU A 170 24.90 4.52 -23.17
CA GLU A 170 26.19 5.09 -23.54
C GLU A 170 27.02 4.98 -22.26
N GLU A 171 28.13 4.24 -22.33
CA GLU A 171 29.22 4.49 -21.40
C GLU A 171 29.62 5.94 -21.65
N SER A 172 29.11 6.85 -20.81
CA SER A 172 29.39 8.27 -20.83
C SER A 172 30.88 8.47 -21.13
N GLY A 173 31.16 9.32 -22.13
CA GLY A 173 32.45 9.43 -22.82
C GLY A 173 33.69 9.12 -21.98
N ASP A 174 34.58 8.30 -22.56
CA ASP A 174 35.91 7.97 -22.05
C ASP A 174 36.01 7.96 -20.52
N ILE A 175 35.22 7.10 -19.86
CA ILE A 175 35.47 6.75 -18.45
C ILE A 175 36.98 6.52 -18.34
N PRO A 176 37.71 7.36 -17.57
CA PRO A 176 39.15 7.23 -17.49
C PRO A 176 39.51 5.79 -17.15
N GLN A 177 40.47 5.19 -17.85
CA GLN A 177 40.77 3.75 -17.69
C GLN A 177 41.04 3.34 -16.23
N HIS A 178 41.47 4.29 -15.39
CA HIS A 178 41.69 4.08 -13.97
C HIS A 178 40.41 3.93 -13.13
N LEU A 179 39.26 4.38 -13.63
CA LEU A 179 37.94 4.25 -12.98
C LEU A 179 37.16 3.00 -13.43
N LEU A 180 37.48 2.43 -14.60
CA LEU A 180 36.81 1.23 -15.12
C LEU A 180 36.78 0.07 -14.10
N PRO A 181 37.88 -0.28 -13.38
CA PRO A 181 37.83 -1.35 -12.40
C PRO A 181 36.89 -1.05 -11.23
N ILE A 182 36.76 0.22 -10.84
CA ILE A 182 35.90 0.64 -9.73
C ILE A 182 34.44 0.55 -10.15
N ILE A 183 34.10 1.01 -11.35
CA ILE A 183 32.74 0.96 -11.89
C ILE A 183 32.31 -0.49 -12.13
N ASN A 184 33.18 -1.33 -12.69
CA ASN A 184 32.88 -2.75 -12.90
C ASN A 184 32.73 -3.52 -11.57
N ALA A 185 33.37 -3.05 -10.50
CA ALA A 185 33.20 -3.60 -9.16
C ALA A 185 32.05 -2.96 -8.39
N TYR A 186 31.45 -1.87 -8.88
CA TYR A 186 30.37 -1.15 -8.21
C TYR A 186 29.11 -2.00 -8.24
N GLN A 187 28.66 -2.41 -7.05
CA GLN A 187 27.36 -3.04 -6.87
C GLN A 187 26.36 -1.95 -6.49
N SER A 188 25.31 -1.81 -7.29
CA SER A 188 24.23 -0.89 -6.93
C SER A 188 23.64 -1.28 -5.57
N PRO A 189 23.37 -0.32 -4.68
CA PRO A 189 22.77 -0.63 -3.39
C PRO A 189 21.42 -1.33 -3.59
N PRO A 190 21.06 -2.27 -2.71
CA PRO A 190 19.79 -2.96 -2.81
C PRO A 190 18.65 -1.94 -2.68
N ILE A 191 17.65 -2.05 -3.57
CA ILE A 191 16.47 -1.18 -3.53
C ILE A 191 15.75 -1.40 -2.20
N PRO A 192 15.53 -0.36 -1.39
CA PRO A 192 14.85 -0.51 -0.11
C PRO A 192 13.38 -0.91 -0.32
N PRO A 193 12.80 -1.72 0.59
CA PRO A 193 11.39 -2.08 0.50
C PRO A 193 10.52 -0.81 0.57
N PRO A 194 9.36 -0.78 -0.12
CA PRO A 194 8.57 0.43 -0.18
C PRO A 194 8.14 0.95 1.21
N GLY A 195 8.40 2.23 1.46
CA GLY A 195 8.14 2.90 2.74
C GLY A 195 7.17 4.07 2.61
N PRO A 196 6.50 4.48 3.70
CA PRO A 196 5.49 5.54 3.65
C PRO A 196 6.06 6.95 3.42
N GLN A 197 7.37 7.13 3.65
CA GLN A 197 8.08 8.40 3.45
C GLN A 197 8.76 8.48 2.08
N GLN A 198 8.75 7.39 1.30
CA GLN A 198 9.34 7.40 -0.03
C GLN A 198 8.55 8.29 -0.98
N ALA A 199 9.29 8.93 -1.88
CA ALA A 199 8.72 9.71 -2.95
C ALA A 199 7.96 8.77 -3.90
N ARG A 200 6.70 9.09 -4.19
CA ARG A 200 5.82 8.24 -5.03
C ARG A 200 5.43 8.90 -6.34
N ARG A 201 5.33 10.23 -6.35
CA ARG A 201 4.87 10.99 -7.50
C ARG A 201 5.52 12.36 -7.49
N ILE A 202 5.88 12.84 -8.66
CA ILE A 202 6.34 14.21 -8.90
C ILE A 202 5.37 14.90 -9.85
N GLN A 203 5.08 16.17 -9.57
CA GLN A 203 4.32 17.04 -10.45
C GLN A 203 5.09 18.36 -10.61
N ILE A 204 5.22 18.83 -11.85
CA ILE A 204 5.85 20.11 -12.18
C ILE A 204 4.89 20.86 -13.11
N PRO A 205 3.97 21.69 -12.57
CA PRO A 205 2.89 22.29 -13.35
C PRO A 205 3.35 23.15 -14.52
N ALA A 206 4.46 23.89 -14.36
CA ALA A 206 5.00 24.79 -15.39
C ALA A 206 5.34 24.08 -16.71
N ILE A 207 5.72 22.80 -16.64
CA ILE A 207 6.12 21.99 -17.80
C ILE A 207 5.22 20.77 -18.01
N GLY A 208 4.08 20.70 -17.29
CA GLY A 208 3.09 19.64 -17.45
C GLY A 208 3.55 18.24 -17.04
N VAL A 209 4.57 18.14 -16.18
CA VAL A 209 5.07 16.84 -15.71
C VAL A 209 4.17 16.30 -14.61
N ASP A 210 3.79 15.03 -14.74
CA ASP A 210 3.06 14.27 -13.75
C ASP A 210 3.44 12.78 -13.87
N SER A 211 4.32 12.31 -12.99
CA SER A 211 4.93 10.99 -13.13
C SER A 211 5.15 10.30 -11.79
N THR A 212 5.16 8.97 -11.81
CA THR A 212 5.55 8.13 -10.68
C THR A 212 7.04 8.26 -10.41
N ILE A 213 7.40 8.16 -9.12
CA ILE A 213 8.79 8.06 -8.66
C ILE A 213 9.05 6.62 -8.22
N VAL A 214 10.19 6.07 -8.66
CA VAL A 214 10.69 4.74 -8.32
C VAL A 214 12.03 4.86 -7.59
N GLU A 215 12.36 3.89 -6.74
CA GLU A 215 13.63 3.87 -6.01
C GLU A 215 14.75 3.30 -6.89
N GLY A 216 15.87 4.02 -6.97
CA GLY A 216 17.05 3.67 -7.75
C GLY A 216 17.16 4.42 -9.08
N VAL A 217 18.39 4.86 -9.40
CA VAL A 217 18.74 5.51 -10.67
C VAL A 217 19.82 4.75 -11.46
N TYR A 218 20.50 3.79 -10.83
CA TYR A 218 21.62 3.05 -11.41
C TYR A 218 21.19 1.87 -12.27
N ASP A 219 20.04 1.26 -11.95
CA ASP A 219 19.46 0.20 -12.75
C ASP A 219 18.65 0.83 -13.90
N TRP A 220 19.12 0.57 -15.12
CA TRP A 220 18.50 1.01 -16.38
C TRP A 220 17.01 0.64 -16.47
N GLU A 221 16.59 -0.45 -15.81
CA GLU A 221 15.17 -0.84 -15.79
C GLU A 221 14.30 0.04 -14.90
N GLN A 222 14.86 0.80 -13.95
CA GLN A 222 14.07 1.68 -13.08
C GLN A 222 13.69 2.98 -13.78
N LEU A 223 14.62 3.64 -14.46
CA LEU A 223 14.35 4.88 -15.19
C LEU A 223 13.39 4.70 -16.38
N LYS A 224 13.16 3.46 -16.83
CA LYS A 224 12.06 3.11 -17.76
C LYS A 224 10.67 3.28 -17.16
N LYS A 225 10.53 3.15 -15.84
CA LYS A 225 9.24 3.09 -15.14
C LYS A 225 8.76 4.46 -14.68
N GLY A 226 9.62 5.48 -14.67
CA GLY A 226 9.32 6.80 -14.18
C GLY A 226 10.56 7.59 -13.78
N VAL A 227 10.38 8.48 -12.81
CA VAL A 227 11.48 9.26 -12.22
C VAL A 227 12.18 8.41 -11.17
N GLY A 228 13.49 8.22 -11.28
CA GLY A 228 14.28 7.50 -10.28
C GLY A 228 14.69 8.41 -9.13
N HIS A 229 14.55 7.93 -7.90
CA HIS A 229 15.10 8.52 -6.69
C HIS A 229 16.45 7.89 -6.35
N GLN A 230 17.45 8.71 -6.07
CA GLN A 230 18.76 8.24 -5.63
C GLN A 230 18.65 7.65 -4.21
N ILE A 231 18.95 6.36 -4.06
CA ILE A 231 18.73 5.59 -2.81
C ILE A 231 19.42 6.21 -1.59
N ASP A 232 20.61 6.79 -1.78
CA ASP A 232 21.41 7.40 -0.70
C ASP A 232 21.15 8.91 -0.52
N SER A 233 20.19 9.48 -1.24
CA SER A 233 19.81 10.89 -1.14
C SER A 233 18.68 11.14 -0.13
N ALA A 234 18.42 12.41 0.19
CA ALA A 234 17.43 12.75 1.20
C ALA A 234 16.00 12.37 0.78
N GLN A 235 15.18 11.94 1.74
CA GLN A 235 13.74 11.72 1.51
C GLN A 235 12.99 13.06 1.44
N PRO A 236 11.79 13.09 0.82
CA PRO A 236 10.97 14.30 0.75
C PRO A 236 10.77 14.99 2.10
N GLY A 237 11.09 16.29 2.16
CA GLY A 237 10.93 17.15 3.33
C GLY A 237 11.96 16.92 4.44
N LYS A 238 12.98 16.09 4.22
CA LYS A 238 14.11 15.93 5.15
C LYS A 238 15.22 16.90 4.79
N ILE A 239 15.98 17.30 5.81
CA ILE A 239 17.23 18.05 5.62
C ILE A 239 18.16 17.21 4.75
N GLY A 240 18.77 17.86 3.76
CA GLY A 240 19.58 17.23 2.74
C GLY A 240 19.00 17.45 1.35
N ASN A 241 19.70 16.87 0.37
CA ASN A 241 19.35 16.99 -1.03
C ASN A 241 18.66 15.70 -1.51
N MET A 242 17.40 15.80 -1.93
CA MET A 242 16.67 14.72 -2.60
C MET A 242 16.99 14.75 -4.09
N VAL A 243 17.66 13.72 -4.59
CA VAL A 243 18.10 13.67 -5.99
C VAL A 243 17.14 12.80 -6.81
N LEU A 244 16.59 13.39 -7.86
CA LEU A 244 15.65 12.76 -8.78
C LEU A 244 16.19 12.80 -10.21
N ALA A 245 16.14 11.67 -10.91
CA ALA A 245 16.63 11.55 -12.28
C ALA A 245 15.57 10.97 -13.21
N ALA A 246 15.49 11.47 -14.45
CA ALA A 246 14.66 10.87 -15.49
C ALA A 246 15.22 11.17 -16.88
N HIS A 247 14.78 10.41 -17.89
CA HIS A 247 15.18 10.64 -19.28
C HIS A 247 14.47 11.85 -19.91
N ASN A 248 15.15 12.52 -20.84
CA ASN A 248 14.66 13.68 -21.59
C ASN A 248 14.18 13.32 -23.01
N ASP A 249 14.55 12.16 -23.55
CA ASP A 249 14.42 11.78 -24.97
C ASP A 249 14.01 10.31 -25.21
N ILE A 250 13.88 9.52 -24.15
CA ILE A 250 13.35 8.15 -24.18
C ILE A 250 12.37 7.91 -23.02
N TYR A 251 11.63 6.80 -23.09
CA TYR A 251 10.75 6.31 -22.01
C TYR A 251 9.81 7.38 -21.43
N GLY A 252 9.09 8.06 -22.33
CA GLY A 252 8.11 9.09 -21.96
C GLY A 252 8.69 10.50 -21.85
N GLU A 253 10.02 10.66 -21.96
CA GLU A 253 10.69 11.97 -22.03
C GLU A 253 10.31 12.89 -20.85
N ILE A 254 10.17 12.31 -19.64
CA ILE A 254 9.57 12.96 -18.48
C ILE A 254 10.25 14.30 -18.15
N PHE A 255 11.57 14.37 -18.28
CA PHE A 255 12.36 15.58 -18.01
C PHE A 255 12.82 16.32 -19.27
N ARG A 256 12.10 16.16 -20.39
CA ARG A 256 12.42 16.83 -21.66
C ARG A 256 12.54 18.34 -21.57
N HIS A 257 11.69 18.95 -20.76
CA HIS A 257 11.47 20.39 -20.72
C HIS A 257 12.00 21.05 -19.45
N LEU A 258 12.95 20.42 -18.75
CA LEU A 258 13.58 21.04 -17.57
C LEU A 258 14.25 22.38 -17.89
N ASP A 259 14.67 22.58 -19.13
CA ASP A 259 15.26 23.83 -19.64
C ASP A 259 14.27 25.00 -19.75
N GLN A 260 12.96 24.71 -19.64
CA GLN A 260 11.89 25.72 -19.67
C GLN A 260 11.48 26.22 -18.29
N LEU A 261 11.98 25.57 -17.23
CA LEU A 261 11.72 26.03 -15.86
C LEU A 261 12.40 27.37 -15.62
N SER A 262 11.87 28.10 -14.65
CA SER A 262 12.42 29.37 -14.17
C SER A 262 12.41 29.42 -12.65
N PRO A 263 13.32 30.20 -12.03
CA PRO A 263 13.25 30.44 -10.59
C PRO A 263 11.86 30.93 -10.18
N GLY A 264 11.28 30.29 -9.16
CA GLY A 264 9.90 30.52 -8.73
C GLY A 264 8.90 29.43 -9.15
N ASP A 265 9.24 28.56 -10.10
CA ASP A 265 8.38 27.45 -10.49
C ASP A 265 8.31 26.37 -9.38
N GLU A 266 7.15 25.74 -9.25
CA GLU A 266 6.89 24.74 -8.21
C GLU A 266 7.16 23.30 -8.69
N ILE A 267 7.79 22.52 -7.81
CA ILE A 267 7.98 21.08 -7.93
C ILE A 267 7.29 20.43 -6.73
N ILE A 268 6.27 19.62 -6.99
CA ILE A 268 5.46 18.98 -5.95
C ILE A 268 5.81 17.50 -5.89
N VAL A 269 6.36 17.05 -4.77
CA VAL A 269 6.69 15.65 -4.52
C VAL A 269 5.75 15.07 -3.49
N SER A 270 5.02 14.03 -3.88
CA SER A 270 4.03 13.36 -3.03
C SER A 270 4.55 12.03 -2.52
N THR A 271 4.37 11.79 -1.23
CA THR A 271 4.58 10.51 -0.55
C THR A 271 3.22 9.82 -0.36
N GLU A 272 3.20 8.68 0.34
CA GLU A 272 1.94 8.05 0.75
C GLU A 272 1.14 8.92 1.74
N ARG A 273 1.82 9.79 2.50
CA ARG A 273 1.22 10.52 3.63
C ARG A 273 0.91 11.98 3.33
N GLN A 274 1.78 12.64 2.59
CA GLN A 274 1.73 14.08 2.35
C GLN A 274 2.50 14.49 1.10
N SER A 275 2.27 15.72 0.66
CA SER A 275 2.97 16.35 -0.45
C SER A 275 3.88 17.46 0.06
N PHE A 276 5.00 17.65 -0.63
CA PHE A 276 6.01 18.64 -0.33
C PHE A 276 6.22 19.51 -1.58
N THR A 277 6.13 20.82 -1.42
CA THR A 277 6.35 21.77 -2.50
C THR A 277 7.74 22.36 -2.38
N TYR A 278 8.52 22.23 -3.44
CA TYR A 278 9.82 22.86 -3.62
C TYR A 278 9.70 23.96 -4.66
N VAL A 279 10.48 25.03 -4.52
CA VAL A 279 10.51 26.13 -5.48
C VAL A 279 11.87 26.17 -6.14
N VAL A 280 11.87 26.19 -7.47
CA VAL A 280 13.08 26.27 -8.29
C VAL A 280 13.84 27.55 -7.92
N ASN A 281 15.13 27.40 -7.65
CA ASN A 281 16.04 28.51 -7.34
C ASN A 281 17.03 28.78 -8.48
N ASN A 282 17.51 27.72 -9.16
CA ASN A 282 18.56 27.79 -10.15
C ASN A 282 18.49 26.60 -11.12
N ILE A 283 19.01 26.80 -12.33
CA ILE A 283 19.15 25.79 -13.37
C ILE A 283 20.57 25.88 -13.91
N ASP A 284 21.24 24.74 -14.04
CA ASP A 284 22.62 24.67 -14.51
C ASP A 284 22.83 23.51 -15.49
N VAL A 285 23.89 23.59 -16.29
CA VAL A 285 24.32 22.52 -17.19
C VAL A 285 25.73 22.10 -16.79
N VAL A 286 25.88 20.84 -16.42
CA VAL A 286 27.12 20.30 -15.86
C VAL A 286 27.65 19.12 -16.66
N ASP A 287 28.97 18.90 -16.53
CA ASP A 287 29.63 17.72 -17.06
C ASP A 287 29.16 16.45 -16.32
N PRO A 288 28.92 15.32 -17.02
CA PRO A 288 28.40 14.10 -16.41
C PRO A 288 29.34 13.45 -15.38
N VAL A 289 30.66 13.69 -15.45
CA VAL A 289 31.69 13.09 -14.58
C VAL A 289 32.18 14.07 -13.52
N ALA A 290 32.43 15.32 -13.89
CA ALA A 290 32.88 16.35 -12.95
C ALA A 290 31.73 17.00 -12.17
N GLY A 291 30.50 16.95 -12.69
CA GLY A 291 29.30 17.58 -12.13
C GLY A 291 28.69 16.87 -10.92
N VAL A 292 29.33 15.85 -10.37
CA VAL A 292 28.77 14.96 -9.34
C VAL A 292 28.50 15.68 -8.02
N TYR A 293 29.15 16.83 -7.81
CA TYR A 293 28.94 17.69 -6.64
C TYR A 293 27.50 18.20 -6.50
N VAL A 294 26.71 18.22 -7.59
CA VAL A 294 25.31 18.67 -7.55
C VAL A 294 24.39 17.72 -6.77
N MET A 295 24.84 16.49 -6.51
CA MET A 295 24.13 15.49 -5.71
C MET A 295 24.48 15.57 -4.21
N ALA A 296 25.42 16.45 -3.83
CA ALA A 296 25.87 16.54 -2.45
C ALA A 296 24.72 16.93 -1.49
N PRO A 297 24.70 16.43 -0.26
CA PRO A 297 23.73 16.84 0.75
C PRO A 297 23.84 18.34 1.07
N THR A 298 22.69 18.97 1.28
CA THR A 298 22.54 20.36 1.72
C THR A 298 22.22 20.43 3.22
N ASP A 299 22.36 21.62 3.82
CA ASP A 299 22.04 21.89 5.23
C ASP A 299 20.57 22.25 5.48
N HIS A 300 19.79 22.37 4.40
CA HIS A 300 18.35 22.59 4.37
C HIS A 300 17.67 21.49 3.55
N ALA A 301 16.33 21.46 3.51
CA ALA A 301 15.62 20.52 2.66
C ALA A 301 15.57 21.04 1.21
N SER A 302 16.25 20.36 0.30
CA SER A 302 16.30 20.72 -1.12
C SER A 302 16.07 19.51 -2.01
N THR A 303 15.82 19.75 -3.29
CA THR A 303 15.77 18.71 -4.32
C THR A 303 16.54 19.14 -5.55
N THR A 304 17.23 18.17 -6.15
CA THR A 304 17.96 18.32 -7.41
C THR A 304 17.33 17.39 -8.45
N LEU A 305 16.82 17.96 -9.55
CA LEU A 305 16.38 17.19 -10.71
C LEU A 305 17.50 17.09 -11.73
N ILE A 306 17.76 15.91 -12.28
CA ILE A 306 18.86 15.65 -13.22
C ILE A 306 18.33 14.95 -14.46
N SER A 307 18.72 15.43 -15.64
CA SER A 307 18.47 14.74 -16.90
C SER A 307 19.63 14.89 -17.88
N CYS A 308 19.61 14.09 -18.95
CA CYS A 308 20.56 14.26 -20.06
C CYS A 308 20.30 15.57 -20.79
N TYR A 309 21.34 16.14 -21.38
CA TYR A 309 21.25 17.36 -22.18
C TYR A 309 22.43 17.43 -23.17
N PRO A 310 22.34 18.14 -24.30
CA PRO A 310 21.13 18.59 -24.99
C PRO A 310 20.26 17.43 -25.48
N TYR A 311 18.99 17.71 -25.82
CA TYR A 311 18.01 16.72 -26.27
C TYR A 311 18.54 15.85 -27.43
N ARG A 312 18.51 14.52 -27.25
CA ARG A 312 19.04 13.48 -28.18
C ARG A 312 20.55 13.51 -28.44
N ILE A 313 21.29 14.39 -27.76
CA ILE A 313 22.75 14.49 -27.84
C ILE A 313 23.39 13.93 -26.57
N ASN A 314 22.82 14.24 -25.40
CA ASN A 314 23.12 13.64 -24.10
C ASN A 314 24.59 13.75 -23.62
N THR A 315 25.34 14.73 -24.12
CA THR A 315 26.75 15.00 -23.79
C THR A 315 26.96 15.60 -22.40
N GLU A 316 25.96 16.28 -21.88
CA GLU A 316 25.96 17.03 -20.61
C GLU A 316 24.76 16.61 -19.75
N ARG A 317 24.63 17.23 -18.57
CA ARG A 317 23.49 17.05 -17.69
C ARG A 317 22.85 18.39 -17.38
N ILE A 318 21.55 18.49 -17.58
CA ILE A 318 20.76 19.61 -17.06
C ILE A 318 20.38 19.30 -15.61
N VAL A 319 20.55 20.30 -14.76
CA VAL A 319 20.35 20.20 -13.32
C VAL A 319 19.45 21.33 -12.87
N VAL A 320 18.36 21.00 -12.18
CA VAL A 320 17.44 21.97 -11.59
C VAL A 320 17.53 21.85 -10.08
N PHE A 321 17.81 22.97 -9.42
CA PHE A 321 17.90 23.08 -7.98
C PHE A 321 16.63 23.74 -7.45
N ALA A 322 16.06 23.18 -6.38
CA ALA A 322 14.87 23.71 -5.75
C ALA A 322 14.88 23.50 -4.23
N ASP A 323 14.35 24.46 -3.50
CA ASP A 323 14.32 24.45 -2.03
C ASP A 323 12.91 24.22 -1.51
N LEU A 324 12.78 23.51 -0.40
CA LEU A 324 11.49 23.24 0.22
C LEU A 324 10.84 24.55 0.70
N VAL A 325 9.58 24.76 0.33
CA VAL A 325 8.77 25.83 0.90
C VAL A 325 8.46 25.47 2.35
N THR A 326 8.99 26.25 3.28
CA THR A 326 8.62 26.17 4.69
C THR A 326 7.47 27.15 4.93
N ASP A 327 6.29 26.64 5.28
CA ASP A 327 5.22 27.48 5.81
C ASP A 327 5.74 28.14 7.10
N GLY A 328 5.95 29.45 7.04
CA GLY A 328 6.45 30.26 8.16
C GLY A 328 5.43 30.46 9.28
#